data_AF-A0A2E6I856-F1
#
_entry.id   AF-A0A2E6I856-F1
#
_cell.length_a   1.000
_cell.length_b   1.000
_cell.length_c   1.000
_cell.angle_alpha   90.00
_cell.angle_beta   90.00
_cell.angle_gamma   90.00
#
_symmetry.space_group_name_H-M   'P 1'
#
loop_
_entity.id
_entity.type
_entity.pdbx_description
1 polymer ?
#
loop_
_entity_poly.entity_id
_entity_poly.type
_entity_poly.pdbx_seq_one_letter_code
_entity_poly.pdbx_strand_id
1 'polypeptide(L)'
;MDEGKILRVKFKPGVSSQRRFEGVVRILTDLVEDGMRDEFVRKKAVQIVQAANVKGHDELGEIRAVVKWVQRHMVYRKDPFGVEFFHTARRLIKDIEAGESAGDCDDFVILGGALLGSLGYPVGALIVDSNNDGVFNHVMLVTKTFGRTREFGDNWIPCELIYPEFKLGQSVPISRVYPLMAEAGTIRAPIFKQAISGLGSIGSRLKTRNNSSGLGSIVSKHPYTQMLNGLLKRK
;
A
#
# COMPACT_ATOMS: atom_id res chain seq x y z
N MET A 1 12.78 3.17 -27.95
CA MET A 1 11.48 3.29 -27.25
C MET A 1 11.79 3.80 -25.85
N ASP A 2 10.87 4.53 -25.20
CA ASP A 2 11.10 5.04 -23.85
C ASP A 2 11.28 3.87 -22.84
N GLU A 3 12.33 3.92 -22.03
CA GLU A 3 12.68 2.93 -21.00
C GLU A 3 12.03 3.22 -19.65
N GLY A 4 11.33 4.35 -19.51
CA GLY A 4 10.89 4.87 -18.24
C GLY A 4 12.03 5.61 -17.52
N LYS A 5 11.72 6.20 -16.36
CA LYS A 5 12.61 7.10 -15.63
C LYS A 5 12.85 6.64 -14.21
N ILE A 6 13.99 7.06 -13.66
CA ILE A 6 14.36 6.93 -12.25
C ILE A 6 14.63 8.33 -11.72
N LEU A 7 13.84 8.73 -10.73
CA LEU A 7 14.07 9.95 -9.97
C LEU A 7 14.92 9.61 -8.76
N ARG A 8 15.91 10.46 -8.46
CA ARG A 8 16.82 10.28 -7.33
C ARG A 8 16.75 11.53 -6.47
N VAL A 9 16.23 11.39 -5.26
CA VAL A 9 15.94 12.52 -4.38
C VAL A 9 16.81 12.44 -3.15
N LYS A 10 17.54 13.52 -2.89
CA LYS A 10 18.28 13.71 -1.64
C LYS A 10 17.80 14.98 -0.97
N PHE A 11 17.03 14.82 0.12
CA PHE A 11 16.56 15.95 0.90
C PHE A 11 17.74 16.64 1.60
N LYS A 12 17.80 17.98 1.48
CA LYS A 12 18.83 18.79 2.13
C LYS A 12 18.78 18.60 3.66
N PRO A 13 19.92 18.72 4.37
CA PRO A 13 19.94 18.80 5.83
C PRO A 13 18.98 19.90 6.32
N GLY A 14 18.27 19.64 7.42
CA GLY A 14 17.35 20.61 8.04
C GLY A 14 15.95 20.70 7.41
N VAL A 15 15.66 20.02 6.29
CA VAL A 15 14.27 19.88 5.80
C VAL A 15 13.47 19.06 6.81
N SER A 16 12.37 19.64 7.32
CA SER A 16 11.49 19.00 8.31
C SER A 16 10.88 17.71 7.77
N SER A 17 10.60 16.75 8.66
CA SER A 17 9.97 15.47 8.29
C SER A 17 8.66 15.67 7.55
N GLN A 18 7.85 16.66 7.93
CA GLN A 18 6.61 17.00 7.24
C GLN A 18 6.84 17.46 5.79
N ARG A 19 7.82 18.33 5.52
CA ARG A 19 8.11 18.78 4.15
C ARG A 19 8.69 17.68 3.28
N ARG A 20 9.50 16.79 3.87
CA ARG A 20 9.99 15.59 3.17
C ARG A 20 8.80 14.72 2.75
N PHE A 21 7.92 14.46 3.70
CA PHE A 21 6.71 13.69 3.51
C PHE A 21 5.80 14.28 2.41
N GLU A 22 5.50 15.58 2.45
CA GLU A 22 4.72 16.26 1.42
C GLU A 22 5.38 16.15 0.02
N GLY A 23 6.71 16.21 -0.03
CA GLY A 23 7.48 15.99 -1.26
C GLY A 23 7.34 14.57 -1.79
N VAL A 24 7.47 13.56 -0.93
CA VAL A 24 7.30 12.14 -1.29
C VAL A 24 5.88 11.88 -1.79
N VAL A 25 4.85 12.32 -1.06
CA VAL A 25 3.44 12.16 -1.48
C VAL A 25 3.19 12.75 -2.86
N ARG A 26 3.73 13.95 -3.14
CA ARG A 26 3.61 14.56 -4.46
C ARG A 26 4.28 13.72 -5.55
N ILE A 27 5.50 13.23 -5.30
CA ILE A 27 6.23 12.38 -6.26
C ILE A 27 5.45 11.09 -6.53
N LEU A 28 4.93 10.44 -5.47
CA LEU A 28 4.10 9.25 -5.60
C LEU A 28 2.86 9.52 -6.44
N THR A 29 2.12 10.60 -6.16
CA THR A 29 0.96 11.01 -6.96
C THR A 29 1.35 11.21 -8.43
N ASP A 30 2.39 12.00 -8.71
CA ASP A 30 2.82 12.32 -10.06
C ASP A 30 3.21 11.03 -10.83
N LEU A 31 3.96 10.11 -10.21
CA LEU A 31 4.42 8.87 -10.86
C LEU A 31 3.31 7.82 -11.04
N VAL A 32 2.36 7.74 -10.11
CA VAL A 32 1.16 6.91 -10.26
C VAL A 32 0.28 7.45 -11.39
N GLU A 33 0.07 8.76 -11.44
CA GLU A 33 -0.69 9.44 -12.49
C GLU A 33 -0.05 9.28 -13.88
N ASP A 34 1.25 9.42 -13.98
CA ASP A 34 1.99 9.16 -15.21
C ASP A 34 1.83 7.70 -15.65
N GLY A 35 1.97 6.76 -14.71
CA GLY A 35 1.84 5.34 -14.97
C GLY A 35 0.44 4.92 -15.42
N MET A 36 -0.64 5.51 -14.86
CA MET A 36 -2.00 5.18 -15.31
C MET A 36 -2.34 5.68 -16.71
N ARG A 37 -1.69 6.76 -17.15
CA ARG A 37 -1.86 7.35 -18.50
C ARG A 37 -0.98 6.64 -19.54
N ASP A 38 -0.10 5.75 -19.10
CA ASP A 38 0.85 5.04 -19.94
C ASP A 38 0.23 3.78 -20.58
N GLU A 39 0.15 3.75 -21.92
CA GLU A 39 -0.42 2.63 -22.68
C GLU A 39 0.34 1.29 -22.46
N PHE A 40 1.66 1.33 -22.22
CA PHE A 40 2.45 0.13 -21.94
C PHE A 40 2.08 -0.46 -20.58
N VAL A 41 1.94 0.40 -19.57
CA VAL A 41 1.47 -0.01 -18.24
C VAL A 41 0.06 -0.61 -18.34
N ARG A 42 -0.83 0.06 -19.08
CA ARG A 42 -2.19 -0.44 -19.31
C ARG A 42 -2.20 -1.81 -20.00
N LYS A 43 -1.39 -2.00 -21.04
CA LYS A 43 -1.25 -3.29 -21.74
C LYS A 43 -0.78 -4.38 -20.78
N LYS A 44 0.19 -4.08 -19.90
CA LYS A 44 0.64 -5.02 -18.87
C LYS A 44 -0.48 -5.38 -17.89
N ALA A 45 -1.23 -4.40 -17.41
CA ALA A 45 -2.35 -4.64 -16.49
C ALA A 45 -3.41 -5.58 -17.10
N VAL A 46 -3.78 -5.36 -18.36
CA VAL A 46 -4.69 -6.26 -19.09
C VAL A 46 -4.13 -7.67 -19.22
N GLN A 47 -2.84 -7.81 -19.56
CA GLN A 47 -2.18 -9.12 -19.64
C GLN A 47 -2.23 -9.87 -18.31
N ILE A 48 -2.03 -9.17 -17.18
CA ILE A 48 -2.09 -9.77 -15.84
C ILE A 48 -3.47 -10.34 -15.56
N VAL A 49 -4.52 -9.56 -15.82
CA VAL A 49 -5.92 -9.96 -15.61
C VAL A 49 -6.29 -11.16 -16.49
N GLN A 50 -5.88 -11.12 -17.77
CA GLN A 50 -6.12 -12.22 -18.71
C GLN A 50 -5.38 -13.50 -18.31
N ALA A 51 -4.10 -13.39 -17.91
CA ALA A 51 -3.31 -14.54 -17.46
C ALA A 51 -3.87 -15.17 -16.17
N ALA A 52 -4.56 -14.38 -15.34
CA ALA A 52 -5.28 -14.86 -14.17
C ALA A 52 -6.68 -15.42 -14.49
N ASN A 53 -7.09 -15.42 -15.77
CA ASN A 53 -8.40 -15.85 -16.24
C ASN A 53 -9.58 -15.18 -15.49
N VAL A 54 -9.39 -13.91 -15.14
CA VAL A 54 -10.42 -13.10 -14.47
C VAL A 54 -11.45 -12.69 -15.51
N LYS A 55 -12.73 -12.87 -15.17
CA LYS A 55 -13.84 -12.50 -16.05
C LYS A 55 -14.02 -10.99 -16.08
N GLY A 56 -14.48 -10.46 -17.20
CA GLY A 56 -14.89 -9.06 -17.27
C GLY A 56 -15.93 -8.73 -16.19
N HIS A 57 -15.80 -7.55 -15.58
CA HIS A 57 -16.62 -7.06 -14.46
C HIS A 57 -16.39 -7.76 -13.11
N ASP A 58 -15.43 -8.68 -12.99
CA ASP A 58 -15.01 -9.20 -11.68
C ASP A 58 -13.95 -8.28 -11.05
N GLU A 59 -14.40 -7.14 -10.51
CA GLU A 59 -13.50 -6.10 -10.01
C GLU A 59 -12.55 -6.59 -8.91
N LEU A 60 -13.04 -7.45 -8.00
CA LEU A 60 -12.21 -8.02 -6.95
C LEU A 60 -11.23 -9.04 -7.51
N GLY A 61 -11.62 -9.80 -8.54
CA GLY A 61 -10.72 -10.66 -9.29
C GLY A 61 -9.57 -9.88 -9.93
N GLU A 62 -9.88 -8.75 -10.56
CA GLU A 62 -8.89 -7.88 -11.21
C GLU A 62 -7.89 -7.32 -10.19
N ILE A 63 -8.39 -6.75 -9.08
CA ILE A 63 -7.56 -6.22 -7.99
C ILE A 63 -6.65 -7.32 -7.43
N ARG A 64 -7.19 -8.52 -7.15
CA ARG A 64 -6.41 -9.64 -6.62
C ARG A 64 -5.36 -10.12 -7.60
N ALA A 65 -5.67 -10.14 -8.90
CA ALA A 65 -4.71 -10.55 -9.93
C ALA A 65 -3.51 -9.59 -9.98
N VAL A 66 -3.76 -8.28 -9.97
CA VAL A 66 -2.70 -7.26 -9.94
C VAL A 66 -1.87 -7.35 -8.66
N VAL A 67 -2.51 -7.39 -7.49
CA VAL A 67 -1.80 -7.51 -6.19
C VAL A 67 -0.89 -8.74 -6.18
N LYS A 68 -1.40 -9.91 -6.57
CA LYS A 68 -0.62 -11.14 -6.62
C LYS A 68 0.51 -11.08 -7.64
N TRP A 69 0.29 -10.41 -8.78
CA TRP A 69 1.32 -10.28 -9.80
C TRP A 69 2.47 -9.41 -9.29
N VAL A 70 2.19 -8.26 -8.67
CA VAL A 70 3.21 -7.40 -8.07
C VAL A 70 3.99 -8.15 -6.99
N GLN A 71 3.29 -8.78 -6.03
CA GLN A 71 3.90 -9.58 -4.95
C GLN A 71 4.82 -10.70 -5.48
N ARG A 72 4.51 -11.28 -6.64
CA ARG A 72 5.27 -12.39 -7.21
C ARG A 72 6.52 -11.94 -7.98
N HIS A 73 6.46 -10.80 -8.65
CA HIS A 73 7.47 -10.43 -9.66
C HIS A 73 8.38 -9.28 -9.22
N MET A 74 7.92 -8.43 -8.30
CA MET A 74 8.72 -7.33 -7.79
C MET A 74 9.50 -7.77 -6.55
N VAL A 75 10.79 -7.46 -6.50
CA VAL A 75 11.65 -7.81 -5.35
C VAL A 75 11.90 -6.59 -4.49
N TYR A 76 11.61 -6.71 -3.19
CA TYR A 76 11.88 -5.66 -2.23
C TYR A 76 13.38 -5.49 -1.97
N ARG A 77 13.87 -4.26 -2.15
CA ARG A 77 15.23 -3.83 -1.83
C ARG A 77 15.18 -2.42 -1.23
N LYS A 78 15.99 -2.20 -0.19
CA LYS A 78 16.10 -0.87 0.43
C LYS A 78 16.91 0.05 -0.45
N ASP A 79 16.56 1.32 -0.39
CA ASP A 79 17.35 2.37 -1.00
C ASP A 79 18.70 2.60 -0.31
N PRO A 80 19.67 3.20 -1.02
CA PRO A 80 20.92 3.66 -0.43
C PRO A 80 20.69 4.68 0.69
N PHE A 81 21.53 4.65 1.70
CA PHE A 81 21.39 5.53 2.85
C PHE A 81 21.35 7.02 2.46
N GLY A 82 20.24 7.69 2.78
CA GLY A 82 20.05 9.13 2.58
C GLY A 82 19.74 9.56 1.14
N VAL A 83 19.35 8.63 0.28
CA VAL A 83 18.87 8.89 -1.08
C VAL A 83 17.61 8.06 -1.32
N GLU A 84 16.53 8.70 -1.76
CA GLU A 84 15.30 8.02 -2.19
C GLU A 84 15.33 7.82 -3.71
N PHE A 85 15.01 6.62 -4.18
CA PHE A 85 14.80 6.31 -5.58
C PHE A 85 13.30 6.15 -5.84
N PHE A 86 12.83 6.73 -6.94
CA PHE A 86 11.48 6.51 -7.42
C PHE A 86 11.52 6.12 -8.88
N HIS A 87 11.01 4.94 -9.19
CA HIS A 87 10.98 4.38 -10.52
C HIS A 87 9.59 4.55 -11.12
N THR A 88 9.51 5.02 -12.36
CA THR A 88 8.22 5.00 -13.10
C THR A 88 7.71 3.56 -13.23
N ALA A 89 6.39 3.37 -13.24
CA ALA A 89 5.80 2.03 -13.40
C ALA A 89 6.28 1.30 -14.67
N ARG A 90 6.45 2.02 -15.78
CA ARG A 90 7.04 1.47 -17.02
C ARG A 90 8.43 0.89 -16.77
N ARG A 91 9.29 1.64 -16.06
CA ARG A 91 10.65 1.21 -15.72
C ARG A 91 10.60 -0.07 -14.88
N LEU A 92 9.78 -0.08 -13.84
CA LEU A 92 9.61 -1.24 -12.95
C LEU A 92 9.13 -2.49 -13.69
N ILE A 93 8.17 -2.35 -14.61
CA ILE A 93 7.68 -3.47 -15.44
C ILE A 93 8.82 -4.03 -16.31
N LYS A 94 9.64 -3.15 -16.91
CA LYS A 94 10.78 -3.58 -17.73
C LYS A 94 11.86 -4.29 -16.91
N ASP A 95 12.18 -3.76 -15.73
CA ASP A 95 13.13 -4.42 -14.82
C ASP A 95 12.60 -5.79 -14.37
N ILE A 96 11.29 -5.94 -14.14
CA ILE A 96 10.63 -7.23 -13.88
C ILE A 96 10.81 -8.19 -15.07
N GLU A 97 10.56 -7.73 -16.30
CA GLU A 97 10.69 -8.55 -17.51
C GLU A 97 12.14 -8.99 -17.77
N ALA A 98 13.11 -8.16 -17.38
CA ALA A 98 14.53 -8.47 -17.44
C ALA A 98 15.03 -9.37 -16.30
N GLY A 99 14.23 -9.59 -15.25
CA GLY A 99 14.65 -10.31 -14.05
C GLY A 99 15.55 -9.50 -13.11
N GLU A 100 15.50 -8.17 -13.21
CA GLU A 100 16.35 -7.21 -12.50
C GLU A 100 15.57 -6.35 -11.50
N SER A 101 14.32 -6.70 -11.20
CA SER A 101 13.45 -5.88 -10.35
C SER A 101 14.06 -5.66 -8.95
N ALA A 102 14.07 -4.41 -8.52
CA ALA A 102 14.49 -3.98 -7.20
C ALA A 102 13.83 -2.64 -6.88
N GLY A 103 13.00 -2.60 -5.83
CA GLY A 103 12.37 -1.36 -5.38
C GLY A 103 12.00 -1.44 -3.91
N ASP A 104 11.75 -0.29 -3.31
CA ASP A 104 11.37 -0.16 -1.90
C ASP A 104 9.84 -0.01 -1.74
N CYS A 105 9.33 0.43 -0.59
CA CYS A 105 7.87 0.55 -0.42
C CYS A 105 7.19 1.54 -1.37
N ASP A 106 7.87 2.62 -1.74
CA ASP A 106 7.32 3.65 -2.62
C ASP A 106 7.18 3.11 -4.05
N ASP A 107 8.18 2.38 -4.54
CA ASP A 107 8.15 1.77 -5.87
C ASP A 107 7.03 0.73 -6.02
N PHE A 108 6.75 -0.06 -4.98
CA PHE A 108 5.63 -1.01 -5.00
C PHE A 108 4.29 -0.29 -5.13
N VAL A 109 4.11 0.83 -4.42
CA VAL A 109 2.90 1.66 -4.51
C VAL A 109 2.79 2.31 -5.88
N ILE A 110 3.89 2.80 -6.46
CA ILE A 110 3.90 3.35 -7.82
C ILE A 110 3.46 2.28 -8.82
N LEU A 111 4.05 1.10 -8.79
CA LEU A 111 3.73 0.02 -9.73
C LEU A 111 2.28 -0.46 -9.56
N GLY A 112 1.88 -0.83 -8.35
CA GLY A 112 0.53 -1.33 -8.08
C GLY A 112 -0.54 -0.29 -8.35
N GLY A 113 -0.30 0.97 -7.93
CA GLY A 113 -1.19 2.10 -8.17
C GLY A 113 -1.34 2.41 -9.66
N ALA A 114 -0.25 2.42 -10.42
CA ALA A 114 -0.30 2.65 -11.87
C ALA A 114 -1.02 1.53 -12.62
N LEU A 115 -0.77 0.25 -12.25
CA LEU A 115 -1.44 -0.89 -12.87
C LEU A 115 -2.96 -0.85 -12.63
N LEU A 116 -3.39 -0.70 -11.37
CA LEU A 116 -4.82 -0.59 -11.03
C LEU A 116 -5.46 0.68 -11.59
N GLY A 117 -4.77 1.80 -11.50
CA GLY A 117 -5.22 3.08 -12.05
C GLY A 117 -5.43 3.01 -13.56
N SER A 118 -4.56 2.29 -14.29
CA SER A 118 -4.70 2.09 -15.74
C SER A 118 -5.90 1.20 -16.12
N LEU A 119 -6.39 0.36 -15.19
CA LEU A 119 -7.65 -0.39 -15.31
C LEU A 119 -8.87 0.46 -14.91
N GLY A 120 -8.66 1.68 -14.41
CA GLY A 120 -9.69 2.63 -14.03
C GLY A 120 -9.98 2.68 -12.52
N TYR A 121 -9.33 1.87 -11.70
CA TYR A 121 -9.61 1.86 -10.26
C TYR A 121 -9.11 3.14 -9.58
N PRO A 122 -9.88 3.73 -8.65
CA PRO A 122 -9.37 4.73 -7.73
C PRO A 122 -8.21 4.17 -6.91
N VAL A 123 -7.12 4.92 -6.77
CA VAL A 123 -5.93 4.51 -6.01
C VAL A 123 -5.50 5.56 -4.99
N GLY A 124 -4.86 5.12 -3.91
CA GLY A 124 -4.34 5.98 -2.87
C GLY A 124 -3.21 5.30 -2.10
N ALA A 125 -2.65 6.01 -1.12
CA ALA A 125 -1.62 5.48 -0.26
C ALA A 125 -2.03 5.55 1.21
N LEU A 126 -1.78 4.47 1.90
CA LEU A 126 -1.85 4.38 3.34
C LEU A 126 -0.44 4.65 3.87
N ILE A 127 -0.25 5.72 4.62
CA ILE A 127 1.05 5.99 5.23
C ILE A 127 1.02 5.47 6.66
N VAL A 128 2.02 4.67 6.95
CA VAL A 128 2.09 3.80 8.11
C VAL A 128 3.24 4.25 8.99
N ASP A 129 2.91 4.47 10.26
CA ASP A 129 3.86 4.49 11.36
C ASP A 129 3.69 3.15 12.08
N SER A 130 4.47 2.15 11.66
CA SER A 130 4.33 0.78 12.17
C SER A 130 4.85 0.62 13.60
N ASN A 131 5.64 1.57 14.11
CA ASN A 131 6.26 1.52 15.43
C ASN A 131 5.56 2.41 16.47
N ASN A 132 4.57 3.22 16.04
CA ASN A 132 3.86 4.19 16.86
C ASN A 132 4.79 5.23 17.52
N ASP A 133 5.90 5.57 16.86
CA ASP A 133 6.90 6.53 17.36
C ASP A 133 6.70 7.94 16.76
N GLY A 134 5.66 8.12 15.94
CA GLY A 134 5.34 9.35 15.22
C GLY A 134 6.12 9.51 13.92
N VAL A 135 6.96 8.54 13.54
CA VAL A 135 7.76 8.57 12.32
C VAL A 135 7.18 7.60 11.30
N PHE A 136 6.81 8.13 10.14
CA PHE A 136 6.37 7.29 9.03
C PHE A 136 7.52 6.44 8.52
N ASN A 137 7.27 5.13 8.41
CA ASN A 137 8.30 4.16 8.07
C ASN A 137 7.86 3.15 7.01
N HIS A 138 6.62 3.29 6.51
CA HIS A 138 6.08 2.43 5.47
C HIS A 138 4.92 3.10 4.73
N VAL A 139 4.72 2.71 3.46
CA VAL A 139 3.57 3.09 2.65
C VAL A 139 2.94 1.83 2.07
N MET A 140 1.60 1.78 2.06
CA MET A 140 0.83 0.69 1.43
C MET A 140 -0.11 1.26 0.39
N LEU A 141 -0.41 0.49 -0.65
CA LEU A 141 -1.42 0.85 -1.63
C LEU A 141 -2.82 0.68 -1.03
N VAL A 142 -3.74 1.58 -1.36
CA VAL A 142 -5.18 1.37 -1.17
C VAL A 142 -5.91 1.58 -2.49
N THR A 143 -6.98 0.83 -2.71
CA THR A 143 -7.85 0.99 -3.89
C THR A 143 -9.32 0.80 -3.50
N LYS A 144 -10.24 0.92 -4.45
CA LYS A 144 -11.67 0.66 -4.22
C LYS A 144 -12.32 0.16 -5.51
N THR A 145 -13.34 -0.68 -5.39
CA THR A 145 -14.24 -1.02 -6.50
C THR A 145 -15.23 0.13 -6.78
N PHE A 146 -15.76 0.18 -8.00
CA PHE A 146 -16.80 1.14 -8.36
C PHE A 146 -18.13 0.81 -7.68
N GLY A 147 -18.47 -0.48 -7.62
CA GLY A 147 -19.66 -0.98 -6.96
C GLY A 147 -19.40 -1.46 -5.54
N ARG A 148 -20.47 -1.47 -4.73
CA ARG A 148 -20.46 -2.09 -3.40
C ARG A 148 -20.21 -3.59 -3.52
N THR A 149 -19.21 -4.10 -2.80
CA THR A 149 -18.89 -5.54 -2.77
C THR A 149 -19.41 -6.22 -1.52
N ARG A 150 -19.61 -7.55 -1.58
CA ARG A 150 -19.96 -8.34 -0.38
C ARG A 150 -18.86 -8.36 0.67
N GLU A 151 -17.60 -8.32 0.22
CA GLU A 151 -16.43 -8.46 1.09
C GLU A 151 -16.00 -7.14 1.73
N PHE A 152 -16.01 -6.05 0.97
CA PHE A 152 -15.46 -4.76 1.41
C PHE A 152 -16.50 -3.63 1.40
N GLY A 153 -17.74 -3.88 0.98
CA GLY A 153 -18.75 -2.83 0.86
C GLY A 153 -18.28 -1.73 -0.07
N ASP A 154 -18.32 -0.49 0.43
CA ASP A 154 -17.88 0.73 -0.26
C ASP A 154 -16.55 1.27 0.28
N ASN A 155 -15.79 0.44 1.01
CA ASN A 155 -14.59 0.86 1.71
C ASN A 155 -13.36 0.86 0.80
N TRP A 156 -12.38 1.70 1.11
CA TRP A 156 -11.03 1.54 0.61
C TRP A 156 -10.42 0.22 1.09
N ILE A 157 -9.71 -0.45 0.20
CA ILE A 157 -9.16 -1.78 0.37
C ILE A 157 -7.64 -1.67 0.42
N PRO A 158 -7.02 -1.85 1.60
CA PRO A 158 -5.58 -2.03 1.71
C PRO A 158 -5.07 -3.17 0.84
N CYS A 159 -4.03 -2.89 0.07
CA CYS A 159 -3.30 -3.81 -0.79
C CYS A 159 -1.86 -3.85 -0.28
N GLU A 160 -1.56 -4.81 0.60
CA GLU A 160 -0.18 -5.08 0.99
C GLU A 160 0.55 -5.75 -0.17
N LEU A 161 1.61 -5.13 -0.68
CA LEU A 161 2.30 -5.58 -1.88
C LEU A 161 3.67 -6.21 -1.59
N ILE A 162 4.21 -6.03 -0.38
CA ILE A 162 5.53 -6.50 0.04
C ILE A 162 5.43 -7.77 0.87
N TYR A 163 4.43 -7.84 1.75
CA TYR A 163 4.21 -8.98 2.66
C TYR A 163 3.06 -9.88 2.14
N PRO A 164 3.34 -10.89 1.30
CA PRO A 164 2.30 -11.70 0.64
C PRO A 164 1.44 -12.53 1.59
N GLU A 165 1.82 -12.66 2.86
CA GLU A 165 1.03 -13.27 3.92
C GLU A 165 -0.22 -12.45 4.29
N PHE A 166 -0.23 -11.15 3.99
CA PHE A 166 -1.39 -10.29 4.18
C PHE A 166 -2.44 -10.57 3.11
N LYS A 167 -3.66 -10.82 3.57
CA LYS A 167 -4.82 -10.90 2.69
C LYS A 167 -5.21 -9.50 2.25
N LEU A 168 -5.81 -9.41 1.05
CA LEU A 168 -6.44 -8.18 0.58
C LEU A 168 -7.37 -7.60 1.67
N GLY A 169 -7.25 -6.30 1.92
CA GLY A 169 -7.99 -5.59 2.97
C GLY A 169 -7.33 -5.61 4.36
N GLN A 170 -6.23 -6.34 4.55
CA GLN A 170 -5.46 -6.33 5.80
C GLN A 170 -4.36 -5.26 5.76
N SER A 171 -4.12 -4.64 6.90
CA SER A 171 -3.01 -3.72 7.14
C SER A 171 -2.49 -3.89 8.55
N VAL A 172 -1.34 -3.26 8.85
CA VAL A 172 -0.87 -3.15 10.23
C VAL A 172 -1.75 -2.16 11.04
N PRO A 173 -1.76 -2.24 12.38
CA PRO A 173 -2.72 -1.54 13.25
C PRO A 173 -2.68 -0.01 13.29
N ILE A 174 -1.86 0.66 12.49
CA ILE A 174 -1.70 2.13 12.52
C ILE A 174 -1.55 2.67 11.12
N SER A 175 -2.35 3.68 10.78
CA SER A 175 -2.14 4.48 9.56
C SER A 175 -3.03 5.71 9.51
N ARG A 176 -2.51 6.78 8.89
CA ARG A 176 -3.34 7.82 8.28
C ARG A 176 -3.45 7.48 6.79
N VAL A 177 -4.66 7.40 6.27
CA VAL A 177 -4.89 7.26 4.82
C VAL A 177 -4.67 8.62 4.16
N TYR A 178 -3.81 8.66 3.14
CA TYR A 178 -3.65 9.80 2.25
C TYR A 178 -4.11 9.39 0.84
N PRO A 179 -5.30 9.83 0.40
CA PRO A 179 -5.71 9.53 -0.96
C PRO A 179 -4.75 10.23 -1.93
N LEU A 180 -4.06 9.45 -2.77
CA LEU A 180 -3.15 9.99 -3.79
C LEU A 180 -3.91 10.56 -4.99
N MET A 181 -5.16 10.15 -5.19
CA MET A 181 -5.97 10.47 -6.39
C MET A 181 -7.37 10.99 -6.12
N ALA A 182 -7.65 11.37 -4.89
CA ALA A 182 -8.73 12.30 -4.64
C ALA A 182 -8.10 13.69 -4.76
N GLU A 183 -8.65 14.58 -5.57
CA GLU A 183 -8.51 16.00 -5.28
C GLU A 183 -8.74 16.18 -3.77
N ALA A 184 -7.70 16.56 -3.04
CA ALA A 184 -7.72 16.56 -1.58
C ALA A 184 -8.85 17.44 -1.00
N GLY A 185 -9.45 18.30 -1.83
CA GLY A 185 -10.61 19.14 -1.52
C GLY A 185 -11.99 18.58 -1.89
N THR A 186 -12.13 17.54 -2.72
CA THR A 186 -13.45 17.03 -3.15
C THR A 186 -13.89 15.75 -2.45
N ILE A 187 -12.99 15.06 -1.73
CA ILE A 187 -13.38 13.94 -0.86
C ILE A 187 -13.41 14.39 0.61
N ARG A 188 -14.60 14.82 1.04
CA ARG A 188 -14.91 15.02 2.47
C ARG A 188 -15.03 13.66 3.18
N ALA A 189 -13.92 13.05 3.57
CA ALA A 189 -13.90 12.09 4.67
C ALA A 189 -12.47 11.82 5.16
N PRO A 190 -12.20 11.83 6.47
CA PRO A 190 -11.07 11.09 7.00
C PRO A 190 -11.35 9.59 6.80
N ILE A 191 -10.58 8.93 5.94
CA ILE A 191 -10.78 7.51 5.62
C ILE A 191 -10.15 6.67 6.75
N PHE A 192 -11.04 6.21 7.63
CA PHE A 192 -10.92 5.17 8.65
C PHE A 192 -10.05 5.40 9.91
N LYS A 193 -10.75 5.28 11.05
CA LYS A 193 -10.24 5.03 12.39
C LYS A 193 -11.06 3.88 12.97
N GLN A 194 -10.68 2.62 12.71
CA GLN A 194 -10.92 1.50 13.64
C GLN A 194 -10.34 0.18 13.12
N ALA A 195 -9.64 -0.49 14.04
CA ALA A 195 -9.23 -1.88 13.94
C ALA A 195 -10.43 -2.80 13.62
N ILE A 196 -10.25 -3.72 12.67
CA ILE A 196 -11.21 -4.79 12.42
C ILE A 196 -10.76 -6.02 13.21
N SER A 197 -11.54 -6.43 14.21
CA SER A 197 -11.86 -7.84 14.40
C SER A 197 -13.27 -7.97 14.97
N GLY A 198 -14.03 -8.90 14.40
CA GLY A 198 -15.49 -8.90 14.46
C GLY A 198 -16.11 -9.03 15.84
N LEU A 199 -17.31 -8.47 15.95
CA LEU A 199 -18.39 -8.98 16.78
C LEU A 199 -19.70 -8.48 16.18
N GLY A 200 -20.59 -9.45 15.92
CA GLY A 200 -21.88 -9.22 15.31
C GLY A 200 -22.79 -8.32 16.14
N SER A 201 -23.88 -7.91 15.48
CA SER A 201 -25.02 -7.22 16.06
C SER A 201 -25.37 -7.70 17.47
N ILE A 202 -25.61 -6.76 18.39
CA ILE A 202 -26.80 -6.70 19.26
C ILE A 202 -26.93 -5.25 19.72
N GLY A 203 -28.09 -4.66 19.46
CA GLY A 203 -28.42 -3.33 19.92
C GLY A 203 -28.74 -3.25 21.42
N SER A 204 -28.77 -2.01 21.88
CA SER A 204 -29.45 -1.50 23.07
C SER A 204 -28.75 -1.58 24.44
N ARG A 205 -28.77 -0.40 25.08
CA ARG A 205 -28.74 -0.07 26.51
C ARG A 205 -27.38 0.03 27.21
N LEU A 206 -27.17 1.27 27.68
CA LEU A 206 -26.38 1.63 28.86
C LEU A 206 -26.48 0.58 29.98
N LYS A 207 -25.33 0.18 30.53
CA LYS A 207 -25.07 0.26 31.98
C LYS A 207 -23.58 0.12 32.26
N THR A 208 -23.09 1.06 33.06
CA THR A 208 -21.82 1.05 33.79
C THR A 208 -21.55 -0.26 34.52
N ARG A 209 -20.34 -0.80 34.40
CA ARG A 209 -19.70 -1.59 35.48
C ARG A 209 -18.19 -1.75 35.25
N ASN A 210 -17.42 -1.35 36.27
CA ASN A 210 -16.01 -1.68 36.44
C ASN A 210 -15.81 -3.20 36.50
N ASN A 211 -14.79 -3.71 35.81
CA ASN A 211 -13.88 -4.68 36.43
C ASN A 211 -12.57 -4.85 35.63
N SER A 212 -11.48 -4.83 36.37
CA SER A 212 -10.12 -5.19 35.99
C SER A 212 -9.98 -6.68 35.73
N SER A 213 -9.41 -7.08 34.59
CA SER A 213 -8.48 -8.22 34.41
C SER A 213 -8.28 -8.56 32.93
N GLY A 214 -7.03 -8.77 32.50
CA GLY A 214 -6.71 -9.54 31.28
C GLY A 214 -6.19 -8.77 30.07
N LEU A 215 -5.12 -7.98 30.20
CA LEU A 215 -4.44 -7.28 29.09
C LEU A 215 -3.09 -7.93 28.73
N GLY A 216 -3.07 -9.26 28.63
CA GLY A 216 -1.81 -10.04 28.62
C GLY A 216 -1.50 -10.93 27.41
N SER A 217 -2.34 -11.04 26.37
CA SER A 217 -2.14 -12.17 25.41
C SER A 217 -2.31 -11.89 23.91
N ILE A 218 -2.39 -10.64 23.44
CA ILE A 218 -2.63 -10.35 22.00
C ILE A 218 -1.46 -9.58 21.32
N VAL A 219 -0.34 -9.35 22.00
CA VAL A 219 0.79 -8.56 21.45
C VAL A 219 1.94 -9.43 20.88
N SER A 220 1.85 -10.76 20.91
CA SER A 220 3.04 -11.62 20.72
C SER A 220 3.21 -12.34 19.37
N LYS A 221 2.57 -11.91 18.28
CA LYS A 221 2.74 -12.60 16.98
C LYS A 221 2.87 -11.66 15.77
N HIS A 222 3.76 -10.67 15.86
CA HIS A 222 4.18 -9.90 14.68
C HIS A 222 5.54 -10.42 14.16
N PRO A 223 5.72 -10.66 12.86
CA PRO A 223 6.98 -11.19 12.30
C PRO A 223 8.21 -10.31 12.60
N TYR A 224 8.03 -9.01 12.84
CA TYR A 224 9.10 -8.10 13.28
C TYR A 224 9.62 -8.36 14.71
N THR A 225 8.80 -8.89 15.62
CA THR A 225 9.23 -9.17 17.01
C THR A 225 10.17 -10.38 17.13
N GLN A 226 10.15 -11.31 16.16
CA GLN A 226 11.00 -12.50 16.22
C GLN A 226 12.45 -12.22 15.79
N MET A 227 12.65 -11.25 14.90
CA MET A 227 13.99 -10.89 14.42
C MET A 227 14.81 -10.11 15.45
N LEU A 228 14.16 -9.26 16.26
CA LEU A 228 14.81 -8.52 17.36
C LEU A 228 15.15 -9.41 18.57
N ASN A 229 14.32 -10.40 18.88
CA ASN A 229 14.57 -11.32 20.01
C ASN A 229 15.70 -12.33 19.74
N GLY A 230 16.03 -12.61 18.48
CA GLY A 230 17.16 -13.47 18.11
C GLY A 230 18.53 -12.82 18.33
N LEU A 231 18.60 -11.48 18.25
CA LEU A 231 19.85 -10.72 18.39
C LEU A 231 20.18 -10.36 19.86
N LEU A 232 19.19 -10.38 20.76
CA LEU A 232 19.36 -10.06 22.18
C LEU A 232 19.68 -11.28 23.07
N LYS A 233 19.69 -12.50 22.53
CA LYS A 233 20.00 -13.75 23.27
C LYS A 233 21.43 -14.27 23.07
N ARG A 234 22.32 -13.48 22.47
CA ARG A 234 23.76 -13.78 22.39
C ARG A 234 24.58 -12.63 22.97
N LYS A 235 24.45 -12.41 24.28
CA LYS A 235 25.48 -11.85 25.16
C LYS A 235 25.32 -12.47 26.54
#